data_AF-A0A1M5U0B8-F1
#
_entry.id   AF-A0A1M5U0B8-F1
#
_cell.length_a   1.000
_cell.length_b   1.000
_cell.length_c   1.000
_cell.angle_alpha   90.00
_cell.angle_beta   90.00
_cell.angle_gamma   90.00
#
_symmetry.space_group_name_H-M   'P 1'
#
loop_
_entity.id
_entity.type
_entity.pdbx_description
1 polymer ?
#
loop_
_entity_poly.entity_id
_entity_poly.type
_entity_poly.pdbx_seq_one_letter_code
_entity_poly.pdbx_strand_id
1 'polypeptide(L)'
;MTIEGLDSLLKKLNNLSINANEVVKKGVANATKKVQGDAKDLAPVNYGQLRNGIVTDVKEEVGEVIGEISATAEHSAYVEFGTGPVGRASPKDLPPGIEPQYREGMWWIHESQIDPAIAEQYHFIKIETKDGVFYGTYGQAAQPYLYPAMKQNEEYIKESIAASVRMEIKKGD
;
A
#
# COMPACT_ATOMS: atom_id res chain seq x y z
N MET A 1 6.32 21.13 53.33
CA MET A 1 5.86 21.47 51.97
C MET A 1 5.73 20.18 51.19
N THR A 2 4.52 19.66 51.06
CA THR A 2 4.19 18.54 50.18
C THR A 2 3.96 19.12 48.79
N ILE A 3 4.69 18.64 47.79
CA ILE A 3 4.52 19.09 46.41
C ILE A 3 3.29 18.36 45.87
N GLU A 4 2.17 19.08 45.78
CA GLU A 4 0.95 18.56 45.15
C GLU A 4 1.25 18.21 43.68
N GLY A 5 0.84 17.01 43.25
CA GLY A 5 1.00 16.55 41.88
C GLY A 5 2.28 15.75 41.57
N LEU A 6 3.23 15.64 42.51
CA LEU A 6 4.44 14.82 42.33
C LEU A 6 4.10 13.33 42.10
N ASP A 7 3.13 12.81 42.86
CA ASP A 7 2.67 11.42 42.73
C ASP A 7 1.97 11.14 41.39
N SER A 8 1.17 12.10 40.90
CA SER A 8 0.53 12.02 39.58
C SER A 8 1.58 12.05 38.46
N LEU A 9 2.59 12.93 38.58
CA LEU A 9 3.66 13.03 37.61
C LEU A 9 4.52 11.75 37.56
N LEU A 10 4.85 11.17 38.73
CA LEU A 10 5.55 9.88 38.83
C LEU A 10 4.73 8.73 38.22
N LYS A 11 3.41 8.70 38.44
CA LYS A 11 2.52 7.72 37.80
C LYS A 11 2.49 7.84 36.29
N LYS A 12 2.37 9.07 35.76
CA LYS A 12 2.41 9.33 34.31
C LYS A 12 3.73 8.90 33.69
N LEU A 13 4.85 9.21 34.34
CA LEU A 13 6.19 8.86 33.87
C LEU A 13 6.39 7.34 33.86
N ASN A 14 5.98 6.64 34.92
CA ASN A 14 6.07 5.18 35.00
C ASN A 14 5.19 4.50 33.95
N ASN A 15 3.96 4.99 33.74
CA ASN A 15 3.08 4.47 32.68
C ASN A 15 3.67 4.67 31.29
N LEU A 16 4.31 5.82 31.03
CA LEU A 16 5.02 6.04 29.77
C LEU A 16 6.20 5.08 29.60
N SER A 17 7.04 4.95 30.63
CA SER A 17 8.26 4.15 30.57
C SER A 17 8.00 2.65 30.38
N ILE A 18 6.83 2.16 30.83
CA ILE A 18 6.47 0.74 30.74
C ILE A 18 5.70 0.43 29.45
N ASN A 19 4.85 1.36 28.97
CA ASN A 19 3.92 1.09 27.87
C ASN A 19 4.22 1.85 26.56
N ALA A 20 5.25 2.70 26.50
CA ALA A 20 5.49 3.56 25.33
C ALA A 20 5.53 2.78 24.01
N ASN A 21 6.30 1.69 23.93
CA ASN A 21 6.40 0.88 22.71
C ASN A 21 5.06 0.26 22.31
N GLU A 22 4.34 -0.33 23.26
CA GLU A 22 3.03 -0.95 23.01
C GLU A 22 1.97 0.07 22.58
N VAL A 23 2.03 1.29 23.08
CA VAL A 23 1.12 2.39 22.71
C VAL A 23 1.44 2.91 21.31
N VAL A 24 2.72 3.06 20.98
CA VAL A 24 3.17 3.43 19.63
C VAL A 24 2.76 2.34 18.64
N LYS A 25 2.97 1.07 18.98
CA LYS A 25 2.56 -0.09 18.18
C LYS A 25 1.07 -0.13 17.90
N LYS A 26 0.23 0.16 18.89
CA LYS A 26 -1.22 0.30 18.68
C LYS A 26 -1.56 1.47 17.76
N GLY A 27 -0.89 2.61 17.92
CA GLY A 27 -1.04 3.78 17.04
C GLY A 27 -0.69 3.45 15.59
N VAL A 28 0.48 2.85 15.37
CA VAL A 28 0.95 2.40 14.06
C VAL A 28 0.00 1.36 13.47
N ALA A 29 -0.44 0.35 14.24
CA ALA A 29 -1.36 -0.67 13.76
C ALA A 29 -2.74 -0.12 13.35
N ASN A 30 -3.23 0.92 14.02
CA ASN A 30 -4.48 1.58 13.63
C ASN A 30 -4.30 2.42 12.38
N ALA A 31 -3.17 3.13 12.29
CA ALA A 31 -2.81 3.93 11.13
C ALA A 31 -2.64 3.05 9.88
N THR A 32 -1.90 1.93 9.97
CA THR A 32 -1.72 0.99 8.86
C THR A 32 -3.03 0.38 8.38
N LYS A 33 -3.96 0.05 9.29
CA LYS A 33 -5.31 -0.44 8.92
C LYS A 33 -6.11 0.61 8.16
N LYS A 34 -5.99 1.90 8.51
CA LYS A 34 -6.66 2.97 7.77
C LYS A 34 -6.08 3.09 6.36
N VAL A 35 -4.75 3.09 6.25
CA VAL A 35 -4.05 3.10 4.95
C VAL A 35 -4.43 1.88 4.10
N GLN A 36 -4.53 0.71 4.72
CA GLN A 36 -4.97 -0.52 4.05
C GLN A 36 -6.38 -0.39 3.48
N GLY A 37 -7.32 0.17 4.25
CA GLY A 37 -8.68 0.43 3.78
C GLY A 37 -8.69 1.31 2.54
N ASP A 38 -7.98 2.43 2.59
CA ASP A 38 -7.90 3.37 1.47
C ASP A 38 -7.20 2.76 0.25
N ALA A 39 -6.13 1.98 0.47
CA ALA A 39 -5.46 1.25 -0.61
C ALA A 39 -6.40 0.23 -1.28
N LYS A 40 -7.26 -0.43 -0.50
CA LYS A 40 -8.29 -1.34 -1.03
C LYS A 40 -9.36 -0.60 -1.82
N ASP A 41 -9.75 0.61 -1.39
CA ASP A 41 -10.74 1.42 -2.09
C ASP A 41 -10.21 1.93 -3.43
N LEU A 42 -8.93 2.34 -3.47
CA LEU A 42 -8.26 2.80 -4.69
C LEU A 42 -7.92 1.65 -5.66
N ALA A 43 -7.67 0.44 -5.15
CA ALA A 43 -7.31 -0.69 -5.98
C ALA A 43 -8.47 -1.08 -6.93
N PRO A 44 -8.19 -1.38 -8.20
CA PRO A 44 -9.22 -1.81 -9.15
C PRO A 44 -9.87 -3.14 -8.75
N VAL A 45 -11.17 -3.26 -9.04
CA VAL A 45 -11.92 -4.51 -8.88
C VAL A 45 -11.99 -5.22 -10.22
N ASN A 46 -11.34 -6.38 -10.30
CA ASN A 46 -11.62 -7.36 -11.33
C ASN A 46 -12.30 -8.57 -10.67
N TYR A 47 -11.52 -9.51 -10.14
CA TYR A 47 -11.98 -10.65 -9.33
C TYR A 47 -11.77 -10.46 -7.81
N GLY A 48 -11.40 -9.25 -7.39
CA GLY A 48 -11.15 -8.93 -5.97
C GLY A 48 -9.83 -9.45 -5.39
N GLN A 49 -9.05 -10.25 -6.13
CA GLN A 49 -7.76 -10.80 -5.66
C GLN A 49 -6.81 -9.71 -5.17
N LEU A 50 -6.65 -8.62 -5.93
CA LEU A 50 -5.77 -7.53 -5.57
C LEU A 50 -6.20 -6.87 -4.25
N ARG A 51 -7.49 -6.50 -4.13
CA ARG A 51 -8.04 -5.90 -2.92
C ARG A 51 -7.89 -6.82 -1.71
N ASN A 52 -8.18 -8.11 -1.87
CA ASN A 52 -8.04 -9.08 -0.79
C ASN A 52 -6.58 -9.36 -0.44
N GLY A 53 -5.66 -9.18 -1.39
CA GLY A 53 -4.23 -9.37 -1.23
C GLY A 53 -3.47 -8.19 -0.61
N ILE A 54 -4.12 -7.07 -0.31
CA ILE A 54 -3.48 -5.97 0.42
C ILE A 54 -3.48 -6.31 1.91
N VAL A 55 -2.30 -6.56 2.45
CA VAL A 55 -2.05 -6.97 3.84
C VAL A 55 -1.24 -5.91 4.57
N THR A 56 -1.30 -5.96 5.90
CA THR A 56 -0.54 -5.08 6.79
C THR A 56 0.26 -5.90 7.77
N ASP A 57 1.48 -5.48 8.04
CA ASP A 57 2.32 -6.03 9.09
C ASP A 57 2.88 -4.91 9.97
N VAL A 58 3.13 -5.20 11.25
CA VAL A 58 3.74 -4.23 12.17
C VAL A 58 4.92 -4.89 12.84
N LYS A 59 6.12 -4.42 12.50
CA LYS A 59 7.39 -4.92 13.02
C LYS A 59 7.89 -3.98 14.11
N GLU A 60 8.49 -4.58 15.13
CA GLU A 60 9.14 -3.85 16.22
C GLU A 60 10.64 -4.10 16.10
N GLU A 61 11.38 -3.05 15.80
CA GLU A 61 12.84 -3.04 15.75
C GLU A 61 13.40 -2.25 16.94
N VAL A 62 14.72 -2.29 17.13
CA VAL A 62 15.36 -1.64 18.28
C VAL A 62 15.15 -0.13 18.21
N GLY A 63 14.19 0.37 19.00
CA GLY A 63 13.86 1.80 19.09
C GLY A 63 12.87 2.30 18.05
N GLU A 64 12.34 1.44 17.17
CA GLU A 64 11.44 1.83 16.08
C GLU A 64 10.29 0.83 15.92
N VAL A 65 9.12 1.35 15.53
CA VAL A 65 7.96 0.54 15.16
C VAL A 65 7.61 0.85 13.71
N ILE A 66 7.67 -0.18 12.86
CA ILE A 66 7.50 -0.05 11.42
C ILE A 66 6.17 -0.69 11.03
N GLY A 67 5.28 0.12 10.44
CA GLY A 67 4.05 -0.36 9.81
C GLY A 67 4.25 -0.57 8.32
N GLU A 68 4.12 -1.80 7.85
CA GLU A 68 4.28 -2.18 6.44
C GLU A 68 2.92 -2.49 5.81
N ILE A 69 2.68 -1.96 4.61
CA ILE A 69 1.51 -2.30 3.79
C ILE A 69 2.03 -2.87 2.47
N SER A 70 1.63 -4.08 2.13
CA SER A 70 2.08 -4.77 0.94
C SER A 70 0.93 -5.46 0.22
N ALA A 71 1.10 -5.66 -1.09
CA ALA A 71 0.17 -6.43 -1.91
C ALA A 71 0.81 -7.78 -2.26
N THR A 72 0.10 -8.87 -1.97
CA THR A 72 0.59 -10.24 -2.17
C THR A 72 0.36 -10.77 -3.58
N ALA A 73 -0.49 -10.11 -4.37
CA ALA A 73 -0.77 -10.51 -5.75
C ALA A 73 0.46 -10.26 -6.63
N GLU A 74 0.89 -11.26 -7.40
CA GLU A 74 2.08 -11.15 -8.28
C GLU A 74 1.96 -10.01 -9.31
N HIS A 75 0.73 -9.72 -9.75
CA HIS A 75 0.48 -8.65 -10.72
C HIS A 75 0.35 -7.26 -10.10
N SER A 76 0.47 -7.12 -8.78
CA SER A 76 0.31 -5.86 -8.04
C SER A 76 1.20 -4.74 -8.59
N ALA A 77 2.49 -5.03 -8.79
CA ALA A 77 3.45 -4.06 -9.31
C ALA A 77 3.08 -3.57 -10.72
N TYR A 78 2.59 -4.47 -11.58
CA TYR A 78 2.14 -4.11 -12.93
C TYR A 78 0.89 -3.24 -12.91
N VAL A 79 0.04 -3.36 -11.89
CA VAL A 79 -1.15 -2.50 -11.72
C VAL A 79 -0.75 -1.14 -11.17
N GLU A 80 0.05 -1.10 -10.10
CA GLU A 80 0.50 0.15 -9.46
C GLU A 80 1.23 1.06 -10.47
N PHE A 81 2.19 0.47 -11.21
CA PHE A 81 3.06 1.22 -12.11
C PHE A 81 2.62 1.18 -13.58
N GLY A 82 1.66 0.33 -13.96
CA GLY A 82 1.31 0.10 -15.36
C GLY A 82 2.38 -0.69 -16.12
N THR A 83 2.11 -1.01 -17.39
CA THR A 83 3.04 -1.75 -18.24
C THR A 83 3.14 -1.15 -19.64
N GLY A 84 4.30 -1.37 -20.29
CA GLY A 84 4.54 -0.91 -21.66
C GLY A 84 4.49 0.62 -21.86
N PRO A 85 4.40 1.09 -23.12
CA PRO A 85 4.28 2.50 -23.43
C PRO A 85 3.04 3.17 -22.83
N VAL A 86 1.93 2.43 -22.70
CA VAL A 86 0.69 2.94 -22.09
C VAL A 86 0.90 3.22 -20.61
N GLY A 87 1.52 2.28 -19.89
CA GLY A 87 1.94 2.47 -18.51
C GLY A 87 2.83 3.70 -18.39
N ARG A 88 3.91 3.79 -19.17
CA ARG A 88 4.85 4.92 -19.14
C ARG A 88 4.18 6.29 -19.30
N ALA A 89 3.22 6.40 -20.23
CA ALA A 89 2.51 7.65 -20.49
C ALA A 89 1.41 7.98 -19.45
N SER A 90 1.01 7.02 -18.62
CA SER A 90 -0.06 7.21 -17.66
C SER A 90 0.37 8.15 -16.51
N PRO A 91 -0.51 9.07 -16.07
CA PRO A 91 -0.23 9.90 -14.91
C PRO A 91 -0.14 9.02 -13.66
N LYS A 92 0.94 9.18 -12.90
CA LYS A 92 1.16 8.47 -11.65
C LYS A 92 2.04 9.30 -10.72
N ASP A 93 1.80 9.15 -9.43
CA ASP A 93 2.63 9.70 -8.37
C ASP A 93 3.52 8.56 -7.88
N LEU A 94 4.84 8.76 -7.87
CA LEU A 94 5.80 7.72 -7.51
C LEU A 94 6.52 8.10 -6.22
N PRO A 95 6.88 7.10 -5.39
CA PRO A 95 7.80 7.33 -4.29
C PRO A 95 9.12 7.94 -4.80
N PRO A 96 9.76 8.82 -4.02
CA PRO A 96 11.07 9.37 -4.38
C PRO A 96 12.09 8.25 -4.66
N GLY A 97 12.83 8.37 -5.77
CA GLY A 97 13.88 7.41 -6.15
C GLY A 97 13.40 6.15 -6.87
N ILE A 98 12.09 6.02 -7.16
CA ILE A 98 11.55 4.92 -7.97
C ILE A 98 11.35 5.38 -9.41
N GLU A 99 12.08 4.75 -10.33
CA GLU A 99 11.95 4.97 -11.78
C GLU A 99 11.68 3.63 -12.49
N PRO A 100 10.41 3.27 -12.73
CA PRO A 100 10.08 2.03 -13.41
C PRO A 100 10.59 2.04 -14.86
N GLN A 101 11.21 0.93 -15.25
CA GLN A 101 11.62 0.71 -16.65
C GLN A 101 10.50 0.00 -17.40
N TYR A 102 10.15 0.51 -18.57
CA TYR A 102 9.06 -0.01 -19.39
C TYR A 102 9.61 -0.70 -20.63
N ARG A 103 8.94 -1.77 -21.05
CA ARG A 103 9.16 -2.34 -22.38
C ARG A 103 8.71 -1.32 -23.42
N GLU A 104 9.58 -1.02 -24.38
CA GLU A 104 9.25 -0.15 -25.50
C GLU A 104 8.51 -0.95 -26.59
N GLY A 105 7.48 -0.32 -27.17
CA GLY A 105 6.66 -0.90 -28.24
C GLY A 105 5.66 -1.98 -27.80
N MET A 106 4.99 -2.54 -28.80
CA MET A 106 4.04 -3.64 -28.65
C MET A 106 4.76 -4.98 -28.45
N TRP A 107 4.14 -5.89 -27.71
CA TRP A 107 4.56 -7.29 -27.66
C TRP A 107 3.41 -8.24 -27.96
N TRP A 108 3.77 -9.41 -28.49
CA TRP A 108 2.87 -10.48 -28.85
C TRP A 108 2.82 -11.54 -27.74
N ILE A 109 1.62 -12.00 -27.44
CA ILE A 109 1.31 -13.05 -26.47
C ILE A 109 0.65 -14.19 -27.24
N HIS A 110 1.16 -15.40 -27.11
CA HIS A 110 0.57 -16.56 -27.78
C HIS A 110 -0.72 -17.00 -27.09
N GLU A 111 -1.68 -17.57 -27.83
CA GLU A 111 -2.96 -18.04 -27.28
C GLU A 111 -2.83 -19.06 -26.13
N SER A 112 -1.71 -19.78 -26.04
CA SER A 112 -1.44 -20.67 -24.91
C SER A 112 -1.10 -19.95 -23.60
N GLN A 113 -0.89 -18.63 -23.63
CA GLN A 113 -0.47 -17.80 -22.50
C GLN A 113 -1.56 -16.83 -22.03
N ILE A 114 -2.65 -16.68 -22.79
CA ILE A 114 -3.73 -15.75 -22.49
C ILE A 114 -5.07 -16.36 -22.88
N ASP A 115 -6.05 -16.21 -22.00
CA ASP A 115 -7.44 -16.56 -22.34
C ASP A 115 -7.95 -15.61 -23.44
N PRO A 116 -8.47 -16.14 -24.57
CA PRO A 116 -9.04 -15.33 -25.63
C PRO A 116 -10.09 -14.31 -25.16
N ALA A 117 -10.90 -14.66 -24.15
CA ALA A 117 -11.91 -13.75 -23.61
C ALA A 117 -11.29 -12.53 -22.92
N ILE A 118 -10.15 -12.71 -22.25
CA ILE A 118 -9.38 -11.61 -21.64
C ILE A 118 -8.78 -10.73 -22.73
N ALA A 119 -8.18 -11.33 -23.75
CA ALA A 119 -7.61 -10.58 -24.86
C ALA A 119 -8.66 -9.73 -25.60
N GLU A 120 -9.87 -10.25 -25.77
CA GLU A 120 -11.01 -9.52 -26.34
C GLU A 120 -11.51 -8.40 -25.42
N GLN A 121 -11.67 -8.68 -24.12
CA GLN A 121 -12.08 -7.69 -23.12
C GLN A 121 -11.17 -6.47 -23.10
N TYR A 122 -9.85 -6.67 -23.26
CA TYR A 122 -8.87 -5.60 -23.30
C TYR A 122 -8.53 -5.12 -24.72
N HIS A 123 -9.28 -5.58 -25.73
CA HIS A 123 -9.13 -5.18 -27.13
C HIS A 123 -7.71 -5.34 -27.67
N PHE A 124 -7.05 -6.45 -27.35
CA PHE A 124 -5.71 -6.76 -27.86
C PHE A 124 -5.76 -7.00 -29.37
N ILE A 125 -4.70 -6.61 -30.06
CA ILE A 125 -4.59 -6.78 -31.51
C ILE A 125 -4.45 -8.27 -31.82
N LYS A 126 -5.40 -8.87 -32.52
CA LYS A 126 -5.36 -10.30 -32.87
C LYS A 126 -4.75 -10.51 -34.25
N ILE A 127 -3.81 -11.44 -34.36
CA ILE A 127 -3.33 -11.97 -35.64
C ILE A 127 -3.42 -13.51 -35.65
N GLU A 128 -3.78 -14.07 -36.79
CA GLU A 128 -3.85 -15.52 -37.00
C GLU A 128 -2.69 -15.95 -37.89
N THR A 129 -1.92 -16.94 -37.44
CA THR A 129 -0.75 -17.45 -38.16
C THR A 129 -0.81 -18.97 -38.25
N LYS A 130 0.11 -19.59 -38.99
CA LYS A 130 0.20 -21.06 -39.06
C LYS A 130 0.57 -21.70 -37.73
N ASP A 131 1.24 -20.95 -36.86
CA ASP A 131 1.78 -21.42 -35.58
C ASP A 131 0.81 -21.17 -34.41
N GLY A 132 -0.35 -20.57 -34.67
CA GLY A 132 -1.37 -20.24 -33.67
C GLY A 132 -1.83 -18.78 -33.74
N VAL A 133 -2.69 -18.42 -32.80
CA VAL A 133 -3.19 -17.05 -32.62
C VAL A 133 -2.27 -16.25 -31.70
N PHE A 134 -1.96 -15.01 -32.09
CA PHE A 134 -1.19 -14.08 -31.26
C PHE A 134 -1.99 -12.81 -30.96
N TYR A 135 -1.82 -12.34 -29.72
CA TYR A 135 -2.46 -11.13 -29.19
C TYR A 135 -1.41 -10.07 -28.87
N GLY A 136 -1.51 -8.91 -29.50
CA GLY A 136 -0.62 -7.77 -29.37
C GLY A 136 -1.14 -6.75 -28.38
N THR A 137 -0.28 -6.28 -27.47
CA THR A 137 -0.61 -5.21 -26.51
C THR A 137 0.53 -4.23 -26.33
N TYR A 138 0.18 -2.96 -26.07
CA TYR A 138 1.11 -1.90 -25.65
C TYR A 138 1.16 -1.76 -24.11
N GLY A 139 0.56 -2.71 -23.40
CA GLY A 139 0.48 -2.72 -21.95
C GLY A 139 -0.73 -1.98 -21.40
N GLN A 140 -0.76 -1.87 -20.08
CA GLN A 140 -1.88 -1.32 -19.33
C GLN A 140 -1.51 0.00 -18.66
N ALA A 141 -2.50 0.88 -18.52
CA ALA A 141 -2.35 2.11 -17.79
C ALA A 141 -2.04 1.84 -16.31
N ALA A 142 -1.28 2.74 -15.68
CA ALA A 142 -1.02 2.67 -14.25
C ALA A 142 -2.30 2.97 -13.47
N GLN A 143 -2.56 2.18 -12.42
CA GLN A 143 -3.66 2.36 -11.49
C GLN A 143 -3.09 2.31 -10.07
N PRO A 144 -2.35 3.35 -9.66
CA PRO A 144 -1.69 3.37 -8.37
C PRO A 144 -2.70 3.41 -7.23
N TYR A 145 -2.46 2.59 -6.21
CA TYR A 145 -3.34 2.39 -5.07
C TYR A 145 -2.58 2.36 -3.74
N LEU A 146 -1.33 1.88 -3.72
CA LEU A 146 -0.52 1.86 -2.48
C LEU A 146 0.08 3.23 -2.17
N TYR A 147 0.84 3.79 -3.10
CA TYR A 147 1.52 5.06 -2.83
C TYR A 147 0.55 6.23 -2.60
N PRO A 148 -0.54 6.39 -3.39
CA PRO A 148 -1.53 7.43 -3.12
C PRO A 148 -2.21 7.24 -1.76
N ALA A 149 -2.53 5.99 -1.36
CA ALA A 149 -3.11 5.70 -0.05
C ALA A 149 -2.17 6.09 1.09
N MET A 150 -0.86 5.87 0.94
CA MET A 150 0.12 6.30 1.94
C MET A 150 0.18 7.83 2.02
N LYS A 151 0.30 8.51 0.88
CA LYS A 151 0.45 9.96 0.80
C LYS A 151 -0.77 10.71 1.35
N GLN A 152 -1.98 10.27 1.02
CA GLN A 152 -3.20 10.94 1.50
C GLN A 152 -3.42 10.79 3.01
N ASN A 153 -2.83 9.76 3.63
CA ASN A 153 -2.98 9.48 5.06
C ASN A 153 -1.81 10.00 5.91
N GLU A 154 -0.85 10.73 5.35
CA GLU A 154 0.37 11.16 6.08
C GLU A 154 0.04 11.90 7.39
N GLU A 155 -0.87 12.88 7.33
CA GLU A 155 -1.29 13.65 8.52
C GLU A 155 -2.11 12.80 9.49
N TYR A 156 -2.94 11.88 8.98
CA TYR A 156 -3.70 10.96 9.81
C TYR A 156 -2.77 10.02 10.59
N ILE A 157 -1.71 9.51 9.95
CA ILE A 157 -0.72 8.63 10.59
C ILE A 157 -0.05 9.37 11.76
N LYS A 158 0.42 10.60 11.52
CA LYS A 158 1.06 11.44 12.55
C LYS A 158 0.12 11.69 13.74
N GLU A 159 -1.12 12.10 13.47
CA GLU A 159 -2.09 12.39 14.54
C GLU A 159 -2.53 11.11 15.26
N SER A 160 -2.66 9.97 14.58
CA SER A 160 -3.07 8.70 15.20
C SER A 160 -2.02 8.21 16.21
N ILE A 161 -0.74 8.33 15.87
CA ILE A 161 0.38 8.00 16.77
C ILE A 161 0.46 9.02 17.93
N ALA A 162 0.31 10.31 17.65
CA ALA A 162 0.31 11.33 18.70
C ALA A 162 -0.87 11.14 19.68
N ALA A 163 -2.05 10.84 19.15
CA ALA A 163 -3.25 10.60 19.93
C ALA A 163 -3.12 9.35 20.81
N SER A 164 -2.52 8.26 20.32
CA SER A 164 -2.32 7.05 21.13
C SER A 164 -1.43 7.34 22.35
N VAL A 165 -0.34 8.09 22.16
CA VAL A 165 0.55 8.52 23.26
C VAL A 165 -0.18 9.44 24.24
N ARG A 166 -0.92 10.45 23.75
CA ARG A 166 -1.69 11.38 24.59
C ARG A 166 -2.75 10.65 25.44
N MET A 167 -3.42 9.65 24.87
CA MET A 167 -4.41 8.84 25.61
C MET A 167 -3.77 8.06 26.75
N GLU A 168 -2.57 7.51 26.56
CA GLU A 168 -1.90 6.78 27.63
C GLU A 168 -1.46 7.70 28.78
N ILE A 169 -0.98 8.90 28.47
CA ILE A 169 -0.63 9.92 29.48
C ILE A 169 -1.85 10.25 30.35
N LYS A 170 -3.03 10.41 29.73
CA LYS A 170 -4.28 10.74 30.43
C LYS A 170 -4.82 9.62 31.32
N LYS A 171 -4.47 8.36 31.06
CA LYS A 171 -4.86 7.24 31.95
C LYS A 171 -4.11 7.24 33.28
N GLY A 172 -3.03 8.01 33.40
CA GLY A 172 -2.28 8.19 34.64
C GLY A 172 -2.82 9.27 35.59
N ASP A 173 -3.94 9.91 35.24
CA ASP A 173 -4.67 10.87 36.07
C ASP A 173 -5.66 10.20 37.05
#